data_AF-A0A0F8WM06-F1
#
_entry.id   AF-A0A0F8WM06-F1
#
_cell.length_a   1.000
_cell.length_b   1.000
_cell.length_c   1.000
_cell.angle_alpha   90.00
_cell.angle_beta   90.00
_cell.angle_gamma   90.00
#
_symmetry.space_group_name_H-M   'P 1'
#
loop_
_entity.id
_entity.type
_entity.pdbx_description
1 polymer ?
#
loop_
_entity_poly.entity_id
_entity_poly.type
_entity_poly.pdbx_seq_one_letter_code
_entity_poly.pdbx_strand_id
1 'polypeptide(L)'
;MSSGENAVGIGERSRQKAILAVRWTQHVGRRRFLRGAGSLGMGLALVSLLGCRGGDERPLTTLDRTIGLGEDGVLRYGPGEPYEVRTELAQAQAGRERRRSLVVFHHFADFQLLDEESPLRGEWQDSCPTPLSTSAFRPQETLTAHAAASLIRQANRISRSPLTSRLTDFALHTGNAIDNAQYNELRWFIDLMDGRQIQPDSGGPGYEGVQSESPDQRYPDLLARAQLPFVPRGIRYPWYTALGNRDVLAQGNFAPDDASRQIAVGGEKIIDLSPTGKEEVCEDPSILLDPERAQDILADELTEVRG
;
A
#
# COMPACT_ATOMS: atom_id res chain seq x y z
N MET A 1 50.05 73.55 1.77
CA MET A 1 49.78 73.47 0.33
C MET A 1 48.51 72.65 0.14
N SER A 2 47.43 73.32 -0.30
CA SER A 2 46.07 72.85 -0.67
C SER A 2 45.31 71.94 0.33
N SER A 3 44.37 72.42 1.17
CA SER A 3 42.99 72.94 0.92
C SER A 3 42.00 71.85 0.44
N GLY A 4 40.86 71.57 1.05
CA GLY A 4 40.15 72.22 2.16
C GLY A 4 38.90 71.45 2.65
N GLU A 5 38.45 71.85 3.84
CA GLU A 5 37.06 72.08 4.33
C GLU A 5 36.03 70.93 4.35
N ASN A 6 35.61 70.45 5.54
CA ASN A 6 34.55 70.97 6.45
C ASN A 6 33.13 70.58 5.97
N ALA A 7 32.39 69.68 6.61
CA ALA A 7 31.81 69.70 7.97
C ALA A 7 30.31 70.09 7.97
N VAL A 8 29.51 69.17 8.53
CA VAL A 8 28.31 69.38 9.37
C VAL A 8 27.02 69.92 8.71
N GLY A 9 25.89 69.26 9.02
CA GLY A 9 24.58 69.90 8.94
C GLY A 9 23.36 68.98 8.96
N ILE A 10 22.86 68.69 10.17
CA ILE A 10 21.56 68.08 10.48
C ILE A 10 20.41 68.94 9.89
N GLY A 11 19.31 68.30 9.46
CA GLY A 11 18.06 69.03 9.22
C GLY A 11 16.91 68.19 8.66
N GLU A 12 15.91 67.96 9.50
CA GLU A 12 14.54 67.51 9.24
C GLU A 12 13.96 67.93 7.88
N ARG A 13 13.06 67.11 7.31
CA ARG A 13 11.89 67.65 6.61
C ARG A 13 10.70 66.70 6.57
N SER A 14 9.58 67.32 6.93
CA SER A 14 8.23 66.83 7.14
C SER A 14 7.56 66.22 5.90
N ARG A 15 6.71 65.21 6.14
CA ARG A 15 5.63 64.82 5.24
C ARG A 15 4.54 65.89 5.23
N GLN A 16 4.25 66.48 4.06
CA GLN A 16 3.01 67.21 3.81
C GLN A 16 2.35 66.72 2.51
N LYS A 17 1.04 66.50 2.60
CA LYS A 17 0.12 66.13 1.53
C LYS A 17 -0.09 67.29 0.57
N ALA A 18 -0.13 67.03 -0.73
CA ALA A 18 -0.79 67.90 -1.71
C ALA A 18 -1.61 67.05 -2.68
N ILE A 19 -2.90 67.35 -2.71
CA ILE A 19 -3.95 66.79 -3.57
C ILE A 19 -3.83 67.43 -4.94
N LEU A 20 -3.79 66.64 -6.02
CA LEU A 20 -4.05 67.14 -7.37
C LEU A 20 -5.41 66.64 -7.84
N ALA A 21 -6.38 67.56 -7.85
CA ALA A 21 -7.70 67.36 -8.42
C ALA A 21 -7.61 67.35 -9.94
N VAL A 22 -8.11 66.30 -10.59
CA VAL A 22 -8.33 66.27 -12.04
C VAL A 22 -9.83 66.45 -12.29
N ARG A 23 -10.16 67.61 -12.87
CA ARG A 23 -11.51 67.98 -13.29
C ARG A 23 -11.77 67.36 -14.67
N TRP A 24 -12.67 66.39 -14.75
CA TRP A 24 -13.08 65.77 -16.01
C TRP A 24 -14.16 66.62 -16.67
N THR A 25 -13.84 67.25 -17.80
CA THR A 25 -14.83 67.79 -18.73
C THR A 25 -14.46 67.32 -20.12
N GLN A 26 -15.06 66.22 -20.60
CA GLN A 26 -15.51 66.03 -22.00
C GLN A 26 -16.48 64.84 -22.07
N HIS A 27 -17.66 65.05 -22.67
CA HIS A 27 -18.63 64.00 -22.96
C HIS A 27 -18.11 63.10 -24.10
N VAL A 28 -17.91 61.81 -23.84
CA VAL A 28 -17.57 60.82 -24.87
C VAL A 28 -18.81 60.01 -25.23
N GLY A 29 -19.29 60.17 -26.46
CA GLY A 29 -20.48 59.49 -26.98
C GLY A 29 -20.27 58.00 -27.26
N ARG A 30 -21.38 57.23 -27.11
CA ARG A 30 -21.50 55.76 -27.24
C ARG A 30 -20.84 55.11 -28.47
N ARG A 31 -20.57 55.84 -29.56
CA ARG A 31 -19.99 55.28 -30.79
C ARG A 31 -18.45 55.16 -30.81
N ARG A 32 -17.71 55.77 -29.88
CA ARG A 32 -16.24 55.58 -29.76
C ARG A 32 -15.82 54.51 -28.75
N PHE A 33 -16.70 54.07 -27.85
CA PHE A 33 -16.40 53.01 -26.86
C PHE A 33 -16.26 51.62 -27.52
N LEU A 34 -16.97 51.37 -28.62
CA LEU A 34 -17.02 50.05 -29.27
C LEU A 34 -15.89 49.76 -30.27
N ARG A 35 -14.98 50.72 -30.53
CA ARG A 35 -13.80 50.47 -31.39
C ARG A 35 -12.46 50.42 -30.63
N GLY A 36 -12.45 50.73 -29.33
CA GLY A 36 -11.25 50.69 -28.49
C GLY A 36 -11.16 49.51 -27.50
N ALA A 37 -12.24 48.75 -27.32
CA ALA A 37 -12.29 47.63 -26.37
C ALA A 37 -11.86 46.27 -26.96
N GLY A 38 -11.40 46.24 -28.22
CA GLY A 38 -11.11 45.00 -28.95
C GLY A 38 -9.70 44.41 -28.78
N SER A 39 -8.78 45.06 -28.06
CA SER A 39 -7.36 44.65 -28.08
C SER A 39 -6.62 44.70 -26.75
N LEU A 40 -7.30 44.96 -25.62
CA LEU A 40 -6.67 44.94 -24.28
C LEU A 40 -7.33 43.98 -23.27
N GLY A 41 -8.44 43.32 -23.65
CA GLY A 41 -9.16 42.38 -22.77
C GLY A 41 -8.78 40.90 -22.92
N MET A 42 -7.95 40.53 -23.91
CA MET A 42 -7.67 39.11 -24.19
C MET A 42 -6.41 38.58 -23.52
N GLY A 43 -5.54 39.45 -23.00
CA GLY A 43 -4.29 39.05 -22.32
C GLY A 43 -4.41 38.77 -20.82
N LEU A 44 -5.48 39.26 -20.16
CA LEU A 44 -5.68 39.12 -18.71
C LEU A 44 -6.85 38.19 -18.33
N ALA A 45 -7.72 37.84 -19.28
CA ALA A 45 -8.79 36.87 -19.06
C ALA A 45 -8.34 35.40 -19.20
N LEU A 46 -7.18 35.14 -19.84
CA LEU A 46 -6.63 33.78 -19.99
C LEU A 46 -5.83 33.29 -18.78
N VAL A 47 -5.38 34.20 -17.90
CA VAL A 47 -4.68 33.82 -16.65
C VAL A 47 -5.67 33.48 -15.52
N SER A 48 -6.93 33.91 -15.64
CA SER A 48 -7.97 33.68 -14.63
C SER A 48 -8.77 32.38 -14.84
N LEU A 49 -8.53 31.66 -15.95
CA LEU A 49 -9.06 30.30 -16.19
C LEU A 49 -8.08 29.19 -15.79
N LEU A 50 -6.84 29.54 -15.44
CA LEU A 50 -6.05 28.73 -14.50
C LEU A 50 -6.53 29.05 -13.08
N GLY A 51 -7.81 28.74 -12.82
CA GLY A 51 -8.24 28.52 -11.46
C GLY A 51 -7.31 27.46 -10.91
N CYS A 52 -6.49 27.83 -9.93
CA CYS A 52 -5.97 26.88 -8.97
C CYS A 52 -7.19 26.22 -8.31
N ARG A 53 -7.73 25.19 -8.96
CA ARG A 53 -8.30 24.06 -8.26
C ARG A 53 -7.12 23.41 -7.54
N GLY A 54 -6.73 24.02 -6.43
CA GLY A 54 -6.05 23.32 -5.34
C GLY A 54 -7.05 22.38 -4.70
N GLY A 55 -7.59 21.44 -5.49
CA GLY A 55 -7.96 20.16 -4.94
C GLY A 55 -6.64 19.45 -4.71
N ASP A 56 -6.41 18.98 -3.49
CA ASP A 56 -5.32 18.07 -3.16
C ASP A 56 -5.58 16.72 -3.89
N GLU A 57 -5.65 16.74 -5.22
CA GLU A 57 -5.83 15.56 -6.07
C GLU A 57 -4.51 14.82 -6.13
N ARG A 58 -4.18 14.21 -4.98
CA ARG A 58 -3.12 13.22 -4.91
C ARG A 58 -3.47 12.12 -5.90
N PRO A 59 -2.52 11.68 -6.76
CA PRO A 59 -2.75 10.60 -7.71
C PRO A 59 -3.36 9.40 -6.99
N LEU A 60 -4.44 8.86 -7.55
CA LEU A 60 -5.23 7.79 -6.92
C LEU A 60 -5.01 6.44 -7.58
N THR A 61 -4.68 6.45 -8.87
CA THR A 61 -4.56 5.24 -9.68
C THR A 61 -3.25 5.22 -10.46
N THR A 62 -2.90 4.06 -11.00
CA THR A 62 -1.74 3.93 -11.88
C THR A 62 -1.86 4.75 -13.16
N LEU A 63 -3.08 5.13 -13.58
CA LEU A 63 -3.30 6.09 -14.68
C LEU A 63 -2.71 7.46 -14.37
N ASP A 64 -2.69 7.85 -13.10
CA ASP A 64 -2.17 9.16 -12.67
C ASP A 64 -0.66 9.08 -12.43
N ARG A 65 -0.22 8.00 -11.78
CA ARG A 65 1.18 7.81 -11.36
C ARG A 65 1.50 6.34 -11.07
N THR A 66 2.66 5.89 -11.51
CA THR A 66 3.20 4.56 -11.19
C THR A 66 4.28 4.64 -10.11
N ILE A 67 4.67 3.48 -9.57
CA ILE A 67 5.89 3.32 -8.79
C ILE A 67 6.79 2.39 -9.60
N GLY A 68 8.03 2.81 -9.84
CA GLY A 68 9.05 2.02 -10.53
C GLY A 68 10.32 1.90 -9.69
N LEU A 69 11.10 0.86 -9.96
CA LEU A 69 12.42 0.65 -9.36
C LEU A 69 13.48 1.42 -10.16
N GLY A 70 14.22 2.30 -9.51
CA GLY A 70 15.38 2.95 -10.13
C GLY A 70 16.56 2.00 -10.29
N GLU A 71 17.55 2.37 -11.10
CA GLU A 71 18.78 1.60 -11.31
C GLU A 71 19.59 1.40 -10.01
N ASP A 72 19.42 2.29 -9.04
CA ASP A 72 20.00 2.21 -7.71
C ASP A 72 19.17 1.36 -6.72
N GLY A 73 18.14 0.66 -7.20
CA GLY A 73 17.25 -0.16 -6.39
C GLY A 73 16.25 0.61 -5.53
N VAL A 74 16.12 1.93 -5.74
CA VAL A 74 15.19 2.77 -4.96
C VAL A 74 13.88 2.99 -5.69
N LEU A 75 12.77 2.71 -5.02
CA LEU A 75 11.41 2.97 -5.53
C LEU A 75 11.17 4.46 -5.72
N ARG A 76 10.72 4.84 -6.92
CA ARG A 76 10.39 6.22 -7.28
C ARG A 76 9.05 6.28 -7.98
N TYR A 77 8.41 7.43 -7.88
CA TYR A 77 7.24 7.67 -8.68
C TYR A 77 7.60 7.88 -10.15
N GLY A 78 6.92 7.13 -11.02
CA GLY A 78 6.98 7.27 -12.47
C GLY A 78 5.77 8.03 -13.03
N PRO A 79 5.74 8.28 -14.35
CA PRO A 79 4.54 8.77 -15.03
C PRO A 79 3.37 7.78 -14.88
N GLY A 80 2.15 8.27 -15.03
CA GLY A 80 0.98 7.41 -15.14
C GLY A 80 1.03 6.48 -16.34
N GLU A 81 0.38 5.33 -16.23
CA GLU A 81 0.32 4.29 -17.26
C GLU A 81 -1.01 4.39 -18.02
N PRO A 82 -1.02 4.92 -19.26
CA PRO A 82 -2.25 5.07 -20.03
C PRO A 82 -2.77 3.72 -20.56
N TYR A 83 -4.07 3.64 -20.84
CA TYR A 83 -4.65 2.47 -21.50
C TYR A 83 -4.07 2.24 -22.90
N GLU A 84 -3.54 1.05 -23.14
CA GLU A 84 -3.12 0.60 -24.46
C GLU A 84 -4.20 -0.22 -25.16
N VAL A 85 -4.27 -0.07 -26.49
CA VAL A 85 -5.16 -0.88 -27.33
C VAL A 85 -4.38 -2.05 -27.90
N ARG A 86 -4.73 -3.25 -27.46
CA ARG A 86 -4.13 -4.50 -27.92
C ARG A 86 -5.01 -5.10 -29.02
N THR A 87 -4.50 -5.18 -30.25
CA THR A 87 -5.23 -5.66 -31.45
C THR A 87 -4.68 -6.97 -32.02
N GLU A 88 -3.83 -7.66 -31.26
CA GLU A 88 -3.15 -8.90 -31.67
C GLU A 88 -4.12 -10.07 -31.88
N LEU A 89 -5.25 -10.09 -31.16
CA LEU A 89 -6.26 -11.14 -31.26
C LEU A 89 -7.54 -10.71 -31.99
N ALA A 90 -7.84 -9.41 -32.05
CA ALA A 90 -9.03 -8.86 -32.71
C ALA A 90 -8.87 -7.36 -33.03
N GLN A 91 -9.54 -6.89 -34.09
CA GLN A 91 -9.59 -5.46 -34.40
C GLN A 91 -10.45 -4.69 -33.39
N ALA A 92 -10.03 -3.45 -33.10
CA ALA A 92 -10.77 -2.56 -32.24
C ALA A 92 -12.07 -2.08 -32.92
N GLN A 93 -13.19 -2.17 -32.21
CA GLN A 93 -14.49 -1.67 -32.70
C GLN A 93 -14.53 -0.13 -32.69
N ALA A 94 -15.19 0.44 -33.70
CA ALA A 94 -15.51 1.87 -33.76
C ALA A 94 -16.45 2.27 -32.60
N GLY A 95 -16.29 3.48 -32.06
CA GLY A 95 -17.16 3.99 -30.99
C GLY A 95 -16.83 3.46 -29.58
N ARG A 96 -15.70 2.77 -29.39
CA ARG A 96 -15.32 2.15 -28.11
C ARG A 96 -15.16 3.15 -26.95
N GLU A 97 -14.92 4.42 -27.25
CA GLU A 97 -14.89 5.52 -26.30
C GLU A 97 -16.27 5.84 -25.70
N ARG A 98 -17.36 5.36 -26.32
CA ARG A 98 -18.75 5.57 -25.86
C ARG A 98 -19.27 4.42 -24.98
N ARG A 99 -18.38 3.58 -24.47
CA ARG A 99 -18.75 2.44 -23.61
C ARG A 99 -19.39 2.93 -22.31
N ARG A 100 -20.42 2.20 -21.88
CA ARG A 100 -21.06 2.38 -20.58
C ARG A 100 -20.64 1.26 -19.64
N SER A 101 -20.18 1.60 -18.45
CA SER A 101 -19.99 0.60 -17.39
C SER A 101 -21.33 0.08 -16.90
N LEU A 102 -21.48 -1.25 -16.88
CA LEU A 102 -22.63 -1.92 -16.28
C LEU A 102 -22.43 -2.10 -14.77
N VAL A 103 -21.21 -2.45 -14.37
CA VAL A 103 -20.76 -2.66 -12.99
C VAL A 103 -19.35 -2.08 -12.84
N VAL A 104 -19.03 -1.55 -11.67
CA VAL A 104 -17.68 -1.16 -11.25
C VAL A 104 -17.45 -1.76 -9.87
N PHE A 105 -16.34 -2.46 -9.67
CA PHE A 105 -16.02 -3.06 -8.37
C PHE A 105 -14.52 -2.97 -8.08
N HIS A 106 -14.16 -3.00 -6.80
CA HIS A 106 -12.77 -3.24 -6.40
C HIS A 106 -12.48 -4.73 -6.45
N HIS A 107 -11.35 -5.11 -7.00
CA HIS A 107 -10.87 -6.48 -7.01
C HIS A 107 -9.61 -6.56 -6.14
N PHE A 108 -9.67 -7.41 -5.13
CA PHE A 108 -8.56 -7.81 -4.28
C PHE A 108 -8.26 -9.30 -4.49
N ALA A 109 -7.04 -9.70 -4.24
CA ALA A 109 -6.61 -11.08 -4.21
C ALA A 109 -5.33 -11.17 -3.38
N ASP A 110 -5.02 -12.37 -2.89
CA ASP A 110 -3.69 -12.71 -2.38
C ASP A 110 -3.18 -11.72 -1.32
N PHE A 111 -4.04 -11.32 -0.38
CA PHE A 111 -3.56 -10.60 0.80
C PHE A 111 -2.55 -11.44 1.57
N GLN A 112 -2.77 -12.76 1.63
CA GLN A 112 -1.92 -13.73 2.34
C GLN A 112 -1.58 -13.22 3.75
N LEU A 113 -2.61 -12.79 4.46
CA LEU A 113 -2.51 -12.43 5.87
C LEU A 113 -2.04 -13.67 6.62
N LEU A 114 -1.00 -13.50 7.41
CA LEU A 114 -0.42 -14.61 8.13
C LEU A 114 -0.13 -14.21 9.55
N ASP A 115 -0.15 -15.22 10.40
CA ASP A 115 0.33 -15.18 11.77
C ASP A 115 1.81 -15.57 11.78
N GLU A 116 2.69 -14.57 11.91
CA GLU A 116 4.14 -14.79 11.85
C GLU A 116 4.69 -15.51 13.09
N GLU A 117 3.89 -15.59 14.15
CA GLU A 117 4.21 -16.29 15.39
C GLU A 117 3.66 -17.70 15.40
N SER A 118 2.81 -18.06 14.43
CA SER A 118 2.20 -19.38 14.37
C SER A 118 3.25 -20.50 14.34
N PRO A 119 3.11 -21.53 15.20
CA PRO A 119 3.93 -22.74 15.15
C PRO A 119 3.79 -23.54 13.84
N LEU A 120 2.73 -23.31 13.06
CA LEU A 120 2.54 -23.95 11.74
C LEU A 120 3.38 -23.34 10.62
N ARG A 121 4.08 -22.26 10.92
CA ARG A 121 4.97 -21.63 9.95
C ARG A 121 6.21 -22.52 9.78
N GLY A 122 6.70 -22.55 8.54
CA GLY A 122 7.82 -23.40 8.13
C GLY A 122 8.96 -22.58 7.55
N GLU A 123 9.28 -21.43 8.14
CA GLU A 123 10.29 -20.50 7.64
C GLU A 123 11.66 -21.17 7.44
N TRP A 124 11.99 -22.17 8.26
CA TRP A 124 13.22 -22.97 8.16
C TRP A 124 13.37 -23.65 6.78
N GLN A 125 12.29 -23.88 6.03
CA GLN A 125 12.34 -24.48 4.69
C GLN A 125 13.11 -23.62 3.68
N ASP A 126 13.10 -22.29 3.86
CA ASP A 126 13.85 -21.35 3.01
C ASP A 126 15.36 -21.39 3.31
N SER A 127 15.78 -22.03 4.41
CA SER A 127 17.18 -22.10 4.85
C SER A 127 17.94 -23.33 4.31
N CYS A 128 17.28 -24.19 3.54
CA CYS A 128 17.95 -25.26 2.80
C CYS A 128 18.86 -24.71 1.69
N PRO A 129 20.01 -25.37 1.37
CA PRO A 129 20.88 -24.95 0.27
C PRO A 129 20.16 -24.84 -1.08
N THR A 130 19.23 -25.77 -1.33
CA THR A 130 18.18 -25.64 -2.35
C THR A 130 16.86 -25.44 -1.60
N PRO A 131 16.28 -24.23 -1.60
CA PRO A 131 15.08 -23.95 -0.81
C PRO A 131 13.91 -24.87 -1.19
N LEU A 132 13.26 -25.48 -0.20
CA LEU A 132 12.11 -26.37 -0.40
C LEU A 132 10.86 -25.59 -0.80
N SER A 133 10.77 -24.36 -0.28
CA SER A 133 9.86 -23.30 -0.68
C SER A 133 10.71 -22.09 -1.09
N THR A 134 10.15 -21.21 -1.90
CA THR A 134 10.80 -19.93 -2.27
C THR A 134 10.12 -18.72 -1.62
N SER A 135 9.25 -18.98 -0.65
CA SER A 135 8.42 -17.97 0.01
C SER A 135 7.88 -18.41 1.37
N ALA A 136 8.59 -19.32 2.08
CA ALA A 136 8.18 -19.68 3.43
C ALA A 136 8.31 -18.48 4.37
N PHE A 137 9.31 -17.62 4.17
CA PHE A 137 9.52 -16.38 4.92
C PHE A 137 9.63 -15.15 3.99
N ARG A 138 9.05 -14.01 4.42
CA ARG A 138 9.21 -12.70 3.78
C ARG A 138 9.65 -11.67 4.80
N PRO A 139 10.69 -10.85 4.54
CA PRO A 139 11.21 -9.91 5.53
C PRO A 139 10.19 -8.92 6.13
N GLN A 140 9.11 -8.59 5.40
CA GLN A 140 8.08 -7.66 5.85
C GLN A 140 6.74 -8.34 6.24
N GLU A 141 6.71 -9.65 6.48
CA GLU A 141 5.45 -10.38 6.72
C GLU A 141 4.67 -9.97 7.97
N THR A 142 5.36 -9.48 9.01
CA THR A 142 4.73 -8.87 10.20
C THR A 142 3.83 -7.67 9.82
N LEU A 143 4.03 -7.07 8.64
CA LEU A 143 3.23 -5.95 8.15
C LEU A 143 2.07 -6.35 7.23
N THR A 144 1.77 -7.64 7.03
CA THR A 144 0.70 -8.09 6.11
C THR A 144 -0.65 -7.45 6.44
N ALA A 145 -1.05 -7.44 7.71
CA ALA A 145 -2.28 -6.78 8.16
C ALA A 145 -2.30 -5.26 7.88
N HIS A 146 -1.15 -4.60 8.06
CA HIS A 146 -0.98 -3.18 7.80
C HIS A 146 -1.02 -2.85 6.30
N ALA A 147 -0.42 -3.70 5.47
CA ALA A 147 -0.45 -3.60 4.03
C ALA A 147 -1.88 -3.75 3.50
N ALA A 148 -2.61 -4.77 3.96
CA ALA A 148 -4.02 -4.98 3.62
C ALA A 148 -4.90 -3.80 4.05
N ALA A 149 -4.73 -3.30 5.29
CA ALA A 149 -5.43 -2.10 5.75
C ALA A 149 -5.14 -0.87 4.89
N SER A 150 -3.92 -0.75 4.36
CA SER A 150 -3.54 0.32 3.43
C SER A 150 -4.21 0.17 2.06
N LEU A 151 -4.27 -1.04 1.51
CA LEU A 151 -4.97 -1.34 0.25
C LEU A 151 -6.47 -1.00 0.36
N ILE A 152 -7.13 -1.43 1.44
CA ILE A 152 -8.54 -1.13 1.71
C ILE A 152 -8.77 0.38 1.82
N ARG A 153 -7.88 1.09 2.53
CA ARG A 153 -7.91 2.56 2.61
C ARG A 153 -7.77 3.23 1.25
N GLN A 154 -6.92 2.73 0.36
CA GLN A 154 -6.78 3.29 -1.00
C GLN A 154 -8.01 3.01 -1.86
N ALA A 155 -8.54 1.79 -1.82
CA ALA A 155 -9.79 1.46 -2.51
C ALA A 155 -10.94 2.38 -2.06
N ASN A 156 -11.05 2.65 -0.77
CA ASN A 156 -12.00 3.62 -0.23
C ASN A 156 -11.82 5.06 -0.73
N ARG A 157 -10.68 5.44 -1.33
CA ARG A 157 -10.52 6.75 -1.96
C ARG A 157 -11.03 6.77 -3.40
N ILE A 158 -11.09 5.61 -4.06
CA ILE A 158 -11.54 5.45 -5.44
C ILE A 158 -13.03 5.06 -5.42
N SER A 159 -13.91 6.05 -5.57
CA SER A 159 -15.36 5.83 -5.55
C SER A 159 -16.02 5.74 -6.92
N ARG A 160 -15.25 6.01 -7.98
CA ARG A 160 -15.75 6.08 -9.36
C ARG A 160 -14.75 5.45 -10.31
N SER A 161 -15.27 4.84 -11.37
CA SER A 161 -14.47 4.39 -12.51
C SER A 161 -13.74 5.57 -13.15
N PRO A 162 -12.41 5.48 -13.34
CA PRO A 162 -11.67 6.51 -14.08
C PRO A 162 -12.12 6.68 -15.53
N LEU A 163 -12.70 5.65 -16.17
CA LEU A 163 -13.17 5.76 -17.56
C LEU A 163 -14.55 6.37 -17.70
N THR A 164 -15.51 5.94 -16.88
CA THR A 164 -16.93 6.26 -17.09
C THR A 164 -17.54 7.10 -15.99
N SER A 165 -16.79 7.41 -14.93
CA SER A 165 -17.26 8.11 -13.72
C SER A 165 -18.44 7.43 -12.98
N ARG A 166 -18.82 6.21 -13.38
CA ARG A 166 -19.80 5.38 -12.67
C ARG A 166 -19.30 5.07 -11.26
N LEU A 167 -20.20 5.09 -10.28
CA LEU A 167 -19.90 4.74 -8.89
C LEU A 167 -19.50 3.26 -8.74
N THR A 168 -18.59 2.99 -7.80
CA THR A 168 -18.27 1.63 -7.36
C THR A 168 -19.49 0.97 -6.70
N ASP A 169 -19.80 -0.25 -7.12
CA ASP A 169 -20.97 -1.03 -6.70
C ASP A 169 -20.64 -1.97 -5.51
N PHE A 170 -19.50 -2.68 -5.54
CA PHE A 170 -19.06 -3.62 -4.49
C PHE A 170 -17.54 -3.85 -4.50
N ALA A 171 -17.04 -4.69 -3.60
CA ALA A 171 -15.68 -5.24 -3.62
C ALA A 171 -15.70 -6.78 -3.69
N LEU A 172 -14.73 -7.36 -4.39
CA LEU A 172 -14.55 -8.80 -4.53
C LEU A 172 -13.12 -9.18 -4.15
N HIS A 173 -12.95 -10.13 -3.23
CA HIS A 173 -11.68 -10.76 -2.94
C HIS A 173 -11.66 -12.16 -3.59
N THR A 174 -10.67 -12.49 -4.42
CA THR A 174 -10.66 -13.76 -5.18
C THR A 174 -9.78 -14.85 -4.58
N GLY A 175 -9.77 -14.94 -3.25
CA GLY A 175 -9.08 -15.99 -2.50
C GLY A 175 -7.63 -15.68 -2.11
N ASN A 176 -7.05 -16.59 -1.35
CA ASN A 176 -5.74 -16.46 -0.69
C ASN A 176 -5.71 -15.22 0.21
N ALA A 177 -6.79 -15.02 0.97
CA ALA A 177 -6.89 -13.96 1.95
C ALA A 177 -5.96 -14.22 3.14
N ILE A 178 -5.84 -15.48 3.54
CA ILE A 178 -5.02 -15.95 4.67
C ILE A 178 -3.97 -16.97 4.22
N ASP A 179 -3.15 -17.49 5.13
CA ASP A 179 -1.97 -18.28 4.80
C ASP A 179 -2.03 -19.74 5.26
N ASN A 180 -2.46 -19.98 6.50
CA ASN A 180 -2.36 -21.27 7.17
C ASN A 180 -3.71 -21.94 7.45
N ALA A 181 -4.79 -21.47 6.82
CA ALA A 181 -6.15 -21.89 7.17
C ALA A 181 -6.46 -21.74 8.68
N GLN A 182 -5.79 -20.80 9.36
CA GLN A 182 -5.95 -20.61 10.80
C GLN A 182 -7.14 -19.70 11.12
N TYR A 183 -7.77 -19.96 12.27
CA TYR A 183 -8.93 -19.22 12.72
C TYR A 183 -8.63 -17.73 12.98
N ASN A 184 -7.51 -17.42 13.62
CA ASN A 184 -7.08 -16.05 13.91
C ASN A 184 -6.83 -15.26 12.61
N GLU A 185 -6.11 -15.83 11.64
CA GLU A 185 -5.88 -15.21 10.34
C GLU A 185 -7.21 -14.91 9.62
N LEU A 186 -8.13 -15.88 9.60
CA LEU A 186 -9.47 -15.69 9.01
C LEU A 186 -10.23 -14.58 9.71
N ARG A 187 -10.14 -14.52 11.04
CA ARG A 187 -10.79 -13.49 11.84
C ARG A 187 -10.22 -12.11 11.54
N TRP A 188 -8.89 -11.99 11.46
CA TRP A 188 -8.21 -10.76 11.05
C TRP A 188 -8.64 -10.30 9.66
N PHE A 189 -8.73 -11.20 8.68
CA PHE A 189 -9.22 -10.86 7.34
C PHE A 189 -10.63 -10.23 7.38
N ILE A 190 -11.58 -10.91 8.02
CA ILE A 190 -12.96 -10.44 8.07
C ILE A 190 -13.04 -9.12 8.86
N ASP A 191 -12.28 -8.96 9.96
CA ASP A 191 -12.27 -7.73 10.74
C ASP A 191 -11.57 -6.57 10.02
N LEU A 192 -10.53 -6.83 9.22
CA LEU A 192 -9.94 -5.85 8.31
C LEU A 192 -10.95 -5.35 7.28
N MET A 193 -11.68 -6.27 6.66
CA MET A 193 -12.72 -5.92 5.68
C MET A 193 -13.88 -5.16 6.32
N ASP A 194 -14.34 -5.57 7.50
CA ASP A 194 -15.45 -4.96 8.23
C ASP A 194 -15.06 -3.68 9.00
N GLY A 195 -13.77 -3.40 9.17
CA GLY A 195 -13.29 -2.25 9.94
C GLY A 195 -13.42 -2.43 11.46
N ARG A 196 -13.30 -3.66 11.95
CA ARG A 196 -13.25 -3.99 13.38
C ARG A 196 -11.81 -4.06 13.87
N GLN A 197 -11.62 -3.87 15.18
CA GLN A 197 -10.30 -3.98 15.79
C GLN A 197 -9.68 -5.34 15.49
N ILE A 198 -8.38 -5.35 15.18
CA ILE A 198 -7.56 -6.56 15.08
C ILE A 198 -6.41 -6.50 16.09
N GLN A 199 -5.98 -7.68 16.55
CA GLN A 199 -4.81 -7.91 17.40
C GLN A 199 -3.86 -8.81 16.60
N PRO A 200 -2.85 -8.25 15.89
CA PRO A 200 -1.89 -9.01 15.09
C PRO A 200 -0.78 -9.63 15.95
N ASP A 201 -1.16 -10.20 17.08
CA ASP A 201 -0.29 -10.79 18.10
C ASP A 201 -1.04 -12.03 18.58
N SER A 202 -0.48 -13.19 18.27
CA SER A 202 -1.09 -14.49 18.58
C SER A 202 -0.35 -15.21 19.70
N GLY A 203 0.87 -14.78 19.99
CA GLY A 203 1.80 -15.41 20.91
C GLY A 203 1.73 -14.92 22.36
N GLY A 204 2.79 -15.24 23.10
CA GLY A 204 3.06 -14.71 24.43
C GLY A 204 3.61 -13.27 24.41
N PRO A 205 4.00 -12.73 25.57
CA PRO A 205 4.53 -11.37 25.64
C PRO A 205 5.86 -11.21 24.88
N GLY A 206 5.82 -10.56 23.73
CA GLY A 206 7.00 -10.28 22.93
C GLY A 206 6.76 -10.62 21.47
N TYR A 207 7.82 -10.62 20.67
CA TYR A 207 7.76 -11.07 19.29
C TYR A 207 8.29 -12.51 19.19
N GLU A 208 7.43 -13.45 18.79
CA GLU A 208 7.74 -14.88 18.76
C GLU A 208 8.00 -15.42 17.33
N GLY A 209 8.00 -14.56 16.31
CA GLY A 209 8.40 -14.93 14.94
C GLY A 209 9.92 -15.08 14.74
N VAL A 210 10.36 -15.47 13.55
CA VAL A 210 11.79 -15.82 13.29
C VAL A 210 12.74 -14.62 13.24
N GLN A 211 12.24 -13.39 13.12
CA GLN A 211 13.08 -12.19 12.97
C GLN A 211 13.73 -11.76 14.29
N SER A 212 15.06 -11.54 14.27
CA SER A 212 15.79 -10.98 15.41
C SER A 212 15.87 -9.45 15.40
N GLU A 213 15.63 -8.83 14.25
CA GLU A 213 15.70 -7.39 14.06
C GLU A 213 14.67 -6.90 13.04
N SER A 214 14.40 -5.60 13.06
CA SER A 214 13.52 -4.96 12.08
C SER A 214 14.06 -5.10 10.66
N PRO A 215 13.20 -5.40 9.67
CA PRO A 215 13.60 -5.41 8.26
C PRO A 215 13.95 -4.01 7.71
N ASP A 216 13.73 -2.95 8.49
CA ASP A 216 14.08 -1.58 8.14
C ASP A 216 14.65 -0.85 9.37
N GLN A 217 15.97 -0.59 9.33
CA GLN A 217 16.71 0.06 10.43
C GLN A 217 16.17 1.45 10.82
N ARG A 218 15.37 2.09 9.95
CA ARG A 218 14.69 3.36 10.29
C ARG A 218 13.58 3.17 11.33
N TYR A 219 13.10 1.94 11.50
CA TYR A 219 12.05 1.56 12.42
C TYR A 219 12.54 0.40 13.32
N PRO A 220 13.43 0.67 14.29
CA PRO A 220 14.02 -0.39 15.11
C PRO A 220 12.97 -1.20 15.90
N ASP A 221 11.89 -0.56 16.35
CA ASP A 221 10.81 -1.22 17.11
C ASP A 221 9.70 -1.82 16.21
N LEU A 222 9.95 -2.02 14.91
CA LEU A 222 8.90 -2.35 13.94
C LEU A 222 8.14 -3.63 14.28
N LEU A 223 8.85 -4.68 14.69
CA LEU A 223 8.26 -5.98 15.00
C LEU A 223 7.24 -5.85 16.14
N ALA A 224 7.66 -5.31 17.28
CA ALA A 224 6.78 -5.06 18.42
C ALA A 224 5.62 -4.10 18.10
N ARG A 225 5.84 -3.11 17.22
CA ARG A 225 4.77 -2.17 16.81
C ARG A 225 3.75 -2.81 15.89
N ALA A 226 4.17 -3.74 15.04
CA ALA A 226 3.29 -4.42 14.10
C ALA A 226 2.31 -5.37 14.81
N GLN A 227 2.66 -5.82 16.00
CA GLN A 227 1.82 -6.63 16.88
C GLN A 227 0.78 -5.84 17.68
N LEU A 228 0.88 -4.51 17.71
CA LEU A 228 -0.06 -3.70 18.49
C LEU A 228 -1.48 -3.75 17.90
N PRO A 229 -2.52 -3.87 18.74
CA PRO A 229 -3.89 -3.79 18.27
C PRO A 229 -4.20 -2.46 17.58
N PHE A 230 -4.95 -2.52 16.50
CA PHE A 230 -5.43 -1.32 15.81
C PHE A 230 -6.81 -1.50 15.19
N VAL A 231 -7.46 -0.37 14.90
CA VAL A 231 -8.77 -0.33 14.22
C VAL A 231 -8.57 0.14 12.77
N PRO A 232 -8.70 -0.75 11.76
CA PRO A 232 -8.61 -0.40 10.37
C PRO A 232 -9.84 0.37 9.89
N ARG A 233 -9.72 1.03 8.74
CA ARG A 233 -10.89 1.48 7.99
C ARG A 233 -11.34 0.36 7.08
N GLY A 234 -12.46 -0.29 7.42
CA GLY A 234 -13.08 -1.32 6.60
C GLY A 234 -13.48 -0.82 5.21
N ILE A 235 -13.72 -1.75 4.29
CA ILE A 235 -14.17 -1.42 2.95
C ILE A 235 -15.59 -0.82 3.02
N ARG A 236 -15.82 0.31 2.36
CA ARG A 236 -17.11 1.04 2.44
C ARG A 236 -18.22 0.43 1.57
N TYR A 237 -17.91 -0.64 0.84
CA TYR A 237 -18.81 -1.27 -0.11
C TYR A 237 -19.15 -2.67 0.39
N PRO A 238 -20.33 -3.23 0.01
CA PRO A 238 -20.57 -4.65 0.17
C PRO A 238 -19.40 -5.45 -0.39
N TRP A 239 -18.93 -6.45 0.33
CA TRP A 239 -17.80 -7.25 -0.09
C TRP A 239 -18.15 -8.74 -0.13
N TYR A 240 -17.58 -9.42 -1.11
CA TYR A 240 -17.71 -10.85 -1.33
C TYR A 240 -16.32 -11.46 -1.42
N THR A 241 -16.18 -12.73 -1.04
CA THR A 241 -14.93 -13.45 -1.19
C THR A 241 -15.15 -14.81 -1.82
N ALA A 242 -14.26 -15.19 -2.72
CA ALA A 242 -14.02 -16.58 -3.09
C ALA A 242 -12.93 -17.17 -2.17
N LEU A 243 -12.85 -18.50 -2.12
CA LEU A 243 -11.78 -19.21 -1.41
C LEU A 243 -10.67 -19.57 -2.40
N GLY A 244 -9.43 -19.32 -1.99
CA GLY A 244 -8.21 -19.84 -2.59
C GLY A 244 -7.68 -21.03 -1.80
N ASN A 245 -6.59 -21.64 -2.30
CA ASN A 245 -6.00 -22.80 -1.64
C ASN A 245 -5.41 -22.45 -0.26
N ARG A 246 -4.83 -21.26 -0.08
CA ARG A 246 -4.29 -20.83 1.23
C ARG A 246 -5.37 -20.56 2.28
N ASP A 247 -6.62 -20.37 1.86
CA ASP A 247 -7.73 -20.18 2.78
C ASP A 247 -8.20 -21.48 3.44
N VAL A 248 -7.81 -22.64 2.89
CA VAL A 248 -8.29 -23.96 3.31
C VAL A 248 -7.16 -24.99 3.53
N LEU A 249 -5.93 -24.69 3.12
CA LEU A 249 -4.74 -25.51 3.31
C LEU A 249 -3.66 -24.72 4.06
N ALA A 250 -2.91 -25.40 4.92
CA ALA A 250 -1.74 -24.83 5.59
C ALA A 250 -0.67 -24.45 4.54
N GLN A 251 -0.27 -23.17 4.54
CA GLN A 251 0.61 -22.52 3.55
C GLN A 251 0.15 -22.73 2.08
N GLY A 252 -1.09 -23.14 1.85
CA GLY A 252 -1.64 -23.50 0.55
C GLY A 252 -1.28 -24.90 0.04
N ASN A 253 -0.61 -25.73 0.85
CA ASN A 253 -0.03 -27.00 0.41
C ASN A 253 -0.62 -28.23 1.13
N PHE A 254 -0.88 -28.13 2.43
CA PHE A 254 -1.23 -29.29 3.26
C PHE A 254 -2.64 -29.17 3.84
N ALA A 255 -3.42 -30.25 3.76
CA ALA A 255 -4.75 -30.29 4.37
C ALA A 255 -4.62 -30.33 5.90
N PRO A 256 -5.31 -29.44 6.65
CA PRO A 256 -5.26 -29.48 8.11
C PRO A 256 -5.83 -30.77 8.68
N ASP A 257 -5.03 -31.44 9.50
CA ASP A 257 -5.32 -32.67 10.23
C ASP A 257 -5.17 -32.48 11.75
N ASP A 258 -5.26 -33.55 12.54
CA ASP A 258 -5.19 -33.43 13.99
C ASP A 258 -3.78 -33.11 14.49
N ALA A 259 -2.73 -33.56 13.79
CA ALA A 259 -1.34 -33.26 14.14
C ALA A 259 -1.02 -31.78 13.92
N SER A 260 -1.33 -31.25 12.73
CA SER A 260 -1.16 -29.82 12.44
C SER A 260 -2.01 -28.94 13.35
N ARG A 261 -3.23 -29.35 13.73
CA ARG A 261 -4.02 -28.62 14.73
C ARG A 261 -3.36 -28.58 16.11
N GLN A 262 -2.73 -29.68 16.55
CA GLN A 262 -2.02 -29.72 17.82
C GLN A 262 -0.79 -28.81 17.80
N ILE A 263 -0.03 -28.82 16.70
CA ILE A 263 1.09 -27.88 16.50
C ILE A 263 0.59 -26.44 16.56
N ALA A 264 -0.49 -26.11 15.84
CA ALA A 264 -1.03 -24.74 15.76
C ALA A 264 -1.44 -24.12 17.11
N VAL A 265 -1.80 -24.95 18.09
CA VAL A 265 -2.18 -24.51 19.45
C VAL A 265 -1.12 -24.85 20.50
N GLY A 266 0.01 -25.39 20.06
CA GLY A 266 1.16 -25.71 20.89
C GLY A 266 1.87 -24.45 21.36
N GLY A 267 2.69 -24.59 22.41
CA GLY A 267 3.49 -23.50 22.96
C GLY A 267 4.91 -23.43 22.39
N GLU A 268 5.24 -24.21 21.37
CA GLU A 268 6.57 -24.25 20.78
C GLU A 268 6.48 -24.12 19.26
N LYS A 269 7.18 -23.12 18.71
CA LYS A 269 7.39 -22.89 17.30
C LYS A 269 8.80 -23.36 16.91
N ILE A 270 8.90 -24.15 15.85
CA ILE A 270 10.17 -24.57 15.27
C ILE A 270 10.77 -23.40 14.46
N ILE A 271 11.97 -22.99 14.85
CA ILE A 271 12.73 -21.91 14.21
C ILE A 271 13.69 -22.48 13.17
N ASP A 272 14.36 -23.60 13.49
CA ASP A 272 15.21 -24.36 12.58
C ASP A 272 15.29 -25.83 13.01
N LEU A 273 15.62 -26.73 12.08
CA LEU A 273 15.81 -28.15 12.37
C LEU A 273 17.20 -28.42 12.95
N SER A 274 17.37 -29.57 13.62
CA SER A 274 18.71 -30.05 14.01
C SER A 274 19.62 -30.12 12.78
N PRO A 275 20.95 -29.92 12.91
CA PRO A 275 21.85 -29.94 11.74
C PRO A 275 21.73 -31.22 10.90
N THR A 276 21.56 -32.37 11.55
CA THR A 276 21.35 -33.66 10.89
C THR A 276 19.97 -33.76 10.26
N GLY A 277 18.91 -33.42 10.99
CA GLY A 277 17.55 -33.43 10.43
C GLY A 277 17.39 -32.48 9.25
N LYS A 278 18.04 -31.33 9.31
CA LYS A 278 18.10 -30.35 8.22
C LYS A 278 18.83 -30.92 7.00
N GLU A 279 19.99 -31.53 7.18
CA GLU A 279 20.73 -32.16 6.09
C GLU A 279 19.88 -33.23 5.39
N GLU A 280 19.26 -34.14 6.15
CA GLU A 280 18.39 -35.19 5.63
C GLU A 280 17.18 -34.62 4.87
N VAL A 281 16.46 -33.66 5.47
CA VAL A 281 15.25 -33.06 4.86
C VAL A 281 15.60 -32.22 3.63
N CYS A 282 16.72 -31.49 3.64
CA CYS A 282 17.13 -30.70 2.49
C CYS A 282 17.64 -31.57 1.33
N GLU A 283 18.15 -32.78 1.59
CA GLU A 283 18.53 -33.76 0.56
C GLU A 283 17.30 -34.50 0.00
N ASP A 284 16.40 -34.96 0.87
CA ASP A 284 15.16 -35.65 0.49
C ASP A 284 13.94 -35.07 1.24
N PRO A 285 13.25 -34.08 0.65
CA PRO A 285 12.08 -33.45 1.25
C PRO A 285 10.89 -34.41 1.40
N SER A 286 10.90 -35.54 0.68
CA SER A 286 9.83 -36.54 0.77
C SER A 286 9.75 -37.21 2.14
N ILE A 287 10.81 -37.09 2.96
CA ILE A 287 10.82 -37.55 4.35
C ILE A 287 9.69 -36.90 5.16
N LEU A 288 9.34 -35.63 4.86
CA LEU A 288 8.25 -34.92 5.56
C LEU A 288 6.85 -35.45 5.20
N LEU A 289 6.73 -36.29 4.17
CA LEU A 289 5.46 -36.93 3.79
C LEU A 289 5.17 -38.19 4.61
N ASP A 290 6.19 -38.74 5.28
CA ASP A 290 6.03 -39.83 6.25
C ASP A 290 5.81 -39.23 7.65
N PRO A 291 4.61 -39.39 8.25
CA PRO A 291 4.29 -38.77 9.53
C PRO A 291 5.19 -39.20 10.69
N GLU A 292 5.64 -40.46 10.72
CA GLU A 292 6.52 -40.96 11.79
C GLU A 292 7.90 -40.33 11.67
N ARG A 293 8.45 -40.28 10.45
CA ARG A 293 9.74 -39.65 10.20
C ARG A 293 9.72 -38.14 10.39
N ALA A 294 8.67 -37.47 9.92
CA ALA A 294 8.48 -36.05 10.18
C ALA A 294 8.45 -35.76 11.68
N GLN A 295 7.73 -36.57 12.46
CA GLN A 295 7.68 -36.41 13.90
C GLN A 295 9.05 -36.62 14.56
N ASP A 296 9.82 -37.64 14.17
CA ASP A 296 11.15 -37.89 14.72
C ASP A 296 12.11 -36.72 14.45
N ILE A 297 12.08 -36.15 13.24
CA ILE A 297 12.93 -35.01 12.85
C ILE A 297 12.56 -33.75 13.61
N LEU A 298 11.25 -33.47 13.74
CA LEU A 298 10.76 -32.29 14.44
C LEU A 298 10.92 -32.39 15.96
N ALA A 299 11.03 -33.61 16.51
CA ALA A 299 11.20 -33.87 17.94
C ALA A 299 12.67 -34.06 18.38
N ASP A 300 13.64 -33.90 17.47
CA ASP A 300 15.07 -33.97 17.80
C ASP A 300 15.42 -32.91 18.88
N GLU A 301 16.18 -33.31 19.91
CA GLU A 301 16.57 -32.45 21.03
C GLU A 301 17.39 -31.22 20.62
N LEU A 302 18.02 -31.26 19.44
CA LEU A 302 18.79 -30.16 18.85
C LEU A 302 17.97 -29.29 17.90
N THR A 303 16.66 -29.55 17.74
CA THR A 303 15.75 -28.67 17.00
C THR A 303 15.62 -27.34 17.74
N GLU A 304 15.79 -26.25 17.01
CA GLU A 304 15.66 -24.91 17.60
C GLU A 304 14.19 -24.55 17.69
N VAL A 305 13.70 -24.35 18.91
CA VAL A 305 12.32 -23.96 19.20
C VAL A 305 12.24 -22.64 19.95
N ARG A 306 11.13 -21.93 19.80
CA ARG A 306 10.75 -20.76 20.59
C ARG A 306 9.37 -20.99 21.21
N GLY A 307 9.20 -20.61 22.46
CA GLY A 307 7.91 -20.63 23.15
C GLY A 307 7.75 -19.44 24.08
#